data_AF-A0A3B8RKX9-F1
#
_entry.id   AF-A0A3B8RKX9-F1
#
_cell.length_a   1.000
_cell.length_b   1.000
_cell.length_c   1.000
_cell.angle_alpha   90.00
_cell.angle_beta   90.00
_cell.angle_gamma   90.00
#
_symmetry.space_group_name_H-M   'P 1'
#
loop_
_entity.id
_entity.type
_entity.pdbx_description
1 polymer ?
#
loop_
_entity_poly.entity_id
_entity_poly.type
_entity_poly.pdbx_seq_one_letter_code
_entity_poly.pdbx_strand_id
1 'polypeptide(L)'
;MQAMRSSSKAYDKRPWRANMFQYDHSSFSELAEDALRIAKKLGASDCAVDLSESTGLTVNVRMRRLETVEQTRDKSLGVTVYIGQRKGHASTGDFAQVAIEHTVKAAFDIARYTGEDES
;
A
#
# COMPACT_ATOMS: atom_id res chain seq x y z
N MET A 1 -42.48 -40.40 9.89
CA MET A 1 -42.53 -38.93 10.04
C MET A 1 -41.23 -38.48 10.68
N GLN A 2 -40.29 -37.94 9.89
CA GLN A 2 -38.93 -37.59 10.32
C GLN A 2 -38.85 -36.07 10.54
N ALA A 3 -38.58 -35.65 11.78
CA ALA A 3 -38.47 -34.25 12.15
C ALA A 3 -37.12 -33.67 11.71
N MET A 4 -37.17 -32.63 10.89
CA MET A 4 -36.05 -31.94 10.28
C MET A 4 -35.36 -31.05 11.33
N ARG A 5 -34.19 -31.48 11.81
CA ARG A 5 -33.38 -30.73 12.79
C ARG A 5 -32.74 -29.51 12.12
N SER A 6 -33.25 -28.33 12.43
CA SER A 6 -32.61 -27.05 12.14
C SER A 6 -31.32 -26.92 12.97
N SER A 7 -30.17 -26.93 12.32
CA SER A 7 -28.88 -26.64 12.95
C SER A 7 -28.60 -25.13 12.84
N SER A 8 -28.81 -24.39 13.94
CA SER A 8 -28.34 -23.01 14.04
C SER A 8 -26.83 -23.02 14.26
N LYS A 9 -26.08 -22.62 13.23
CA LYS A 9 -24.63 -22.43 13.34
C LYS A 9 -24.39 -21.22 14.24
N ALA A 10 -23.81 -21.45 15.42
CA ALA A 10 -23.47 -20.38 16.36
C ALA A 10 -22.49 -19.41 15.69
N TYR A 11 -22.87 -18.14 15.58
CA TYR A 11 -21.97 -17.08 15.14
C TYR A 11 -20.94 -16.83 16.24
N ASP A 12 -19.68 -17.00 15.88
CA ASP A 12 -18.52 -16.73 16.73
C ASP A 12 -18.53 -15.24 17.14
N LYS A 13 -18.62 -14.98 18.45
CA LYS A 13 -18.73 -13.62 19.03
C LYS A 13 -17.37 -12.98 19.29
N ARG A 14 -16.26 -13.58 18.83
CA ARG A 14 -14.93 -12.95 18.93
C ARG A 14 -14.96 -11.59 18.23
N PRO A 15 -14.47 -10.51 18.87
CA PRO A 15 -14.49 -9.19 18.23
C PRO A 15 -13.67 -9.27 16.95
N TRP A 16 -14.30 -8.98 15.81
CA TRP A 16 -13.67 -8.88 14.48
C TRP A 16 -12.61 -7.76 14.39
N ARG A 17 -12.28 -7.12 15.51
CA ARG A 17 -11.31 -6.03 15.63
C ARG A 17 -9.91 -6.58 15.81
N ALA A 18 -9.36 -7.20 14.77
CA ALA A 18 -7.94 -7.50 14.71
C ALA A 18 -7.29 -6.54 13.70
N ASN A 19 -6.80 -5.42 14.24
CA ASN A 19 -5.93 -4.40 13.63
C ASN A 19 -6.20 -4.05 12.14
N MET A 20 -6.88 -2.92 11.92
CA MET A 20 -7.22 -2.42 10.57
C MET A 20 -5.99 -1.93 9.78
N PHE A 21 -4.88 -1.63 10.44
CA PHE A 21 -3.63 -1.20 9.82
C PHE A 21 -2.47 -2.03 10.34
N GLN A 22 -1.58 -2.47 9.46
CA GLN A 22 -0.38 -3.22 9.81
C GLN A 22 0.74 -2.29 10.29
N TYR A 23 0.75 -1.05 9.78
CA TYR A 23 1.76 -0.07 10.09
C TYR A 23 1.18 1.07 10.92
N ASP A 24 2.00 1.61 11.82
CA ASP A 24 1.68 2.85 12.51
C ASP A 24 2.29 4.06 11.80
N HIS A 25 1.97 5.25 12.30
CA HIS A 25 2.45 6.49 11.70
C HIS A 25 3.97 6.63 11.75
N SER A 26 4.62 6.19 12.85
CA SER A 26 6.08 6.20 12.98
C SER A 26 6.76 5.34 11.93
N SER A 27 6.25 4.12 11.71
CA SER A 27 6.77 3.20 10.68
C SER A 27 6.68 3.83 9.29
N PHE A 28 5.58 4.53 8.98
CA PHE A 28 5.45 5.26 7.71
C PHE A 28 6.46 6.39 7.58
N SER A 29 6.69 7.15 8.65
CA SER A 29 7.70 8.21 8.66
C SER A 29 9.09 7.65 8.39
N GLU A 30 9.47 6.55 9.03
CA GLU A 30 10.76 5.89 8.84
C GLU A 30 10.94 5.41 7.39
N LEU A 31 9.91 4.78 6.81
CA LEU A 31 9.94 4.32 5.41
C LEU A 31 10.06 5.48 4.42
N ALA A 32 9.36 6.59 4.67
CA ALA A 32 9.45 7.79 3.85
C ALA A 32 10.86 8.40 3.94
N GLU A 33 11.40 8.54 5.15
CA GLU A 33 12.75 9.05 5.38
C GLU A 33 13.81 8.19 4.71
N ASP A 34 13.67 6.87 4.75
CA ASP A 34 14.58 5.93 4.10
C ASP A 34 14.57 6.14 2.57
N ALA A 35 13.40 6.19 1.96
CA ALA A 35 13.25 6.44 0.52
C ALA A 35 13.86 7.80 0.11
N LEU A 36 13.56 8.86 0.86
CA LEU A 36 14.12 10.20 0.64
C LEU A 36 15.65 10.21 0.78
N ARG A 37 16.18 9.49 1.78
CA ARG A 37 17.62 9.39 2.02
C ARG A 37 18.33 8.65 0.88
N ILE A 38 17.73 7.59 0.35
CA ILE A 38 18.25 6.86 -0.81
C ILE A 38 18.25 7.77 -2.04
N ALA A 39 17.15 8.48 -2.33
CA ALA A 39 17.05 9.38 -3.48
C ALA A 39 18.12 10.49 -3.41
N LYS A 40 18.30 11.09 -2.24
CA LYS A 40 19.34 12.09 -2.00
C LYS A 40 20.75 11.52 -2.21
N LYS A 41 21.02 10.29 -1.75
CA LYS A 41 22.32 9.62 -1.99
C LYS A 41 22.60 9.33 -3.46
N LEU A 42 21.57 9.07 -4.27
CA LEU A 42 21.69 8.87 -5.71
C LEU A 42 21.94 10.18 -6.47
N GLY A 43 21.69 11.34 -5.86
CA GLY A 43 21.91 12.65 -6.45
C GLY A 43 20.65 13.31 -7.02
N ALA A 44 19.46 12.92 -6.54
CA ALA A 44 18.24 13.64 -6.83
C ALA A 44 18.35 15.10 -6.37
N SER A 45 17.86 16.04 -7.17
CA SER A 45 17.77 17.45 -6.77
C SER A 45 16.60 17.69 -5.83
N ASP A 46 15.49 16.99 -6.06
CA ASP A 46 14.33 16.99 -5.18
C ASP A 46 13.63 15.61 -5.22
N CYS A 47 12.84 15.30 -4.21
CA CYS A 47 12.15 14.03 -4.09
C CYS A 47 10.87 14.16 -3.25
N ALA A 48 9.79 13.54 -3.71
CA ALA A 48 8.55 13.37 -2.97
C ALA A 48 8.24 11.88 -2.80
N VAL A 49 7.72 11.51 -1.64
CA VAL A 49 7.32 10.14 -1.31
C VAL A 49 5.87 10.16 -0.84
N ASP A 50 5.06 9.24 -1.37
CA ASP A 50 3.71 8.97 -0.92
C ASP A 50 3.61 7.55 -0.39
N LEU A 51 2.86 7.38 0.70
CA LEU A 51 2.64 6.10 1.35
C LEU A 51 1.15 5.96 1.64
N SER A 52 0.60 4.79 1.34
CA SER A 52 -0.79 4.48 1.66
C SER A 52 -0.93 3.07 2.20
N GLU A 53 -1.87 2.89 3.12
CA GLU A 53 -2.41 1.58 3.51
C GLU A 53 -3.92 1.70 3.57
N SER A 54 -4.61 0.69 3.06
CA SER A 54 -6.07 0.60 3.10
C SER A 54 -6.51 -0.81 3.44
N THR A 55 -7.60 -0.90 4.21
CA THR A 55 -8.25 -2.17 4.53
C THR A 55 -9.74 -2.03 4.27
N GLY A 56 -10.32 -2.99 3.56
CA GLY A 56 -11.74 -3.04 3.21
C GLY A 56 -12.41 -4.34 3.66
N LEU A 57 -13.71 -4.26 3.90
CA LEU A 57 -14.56 -5.42 4.14
C LEU A 57 -15.85 -5.28 3.32
N THR A 58 -16.06 -6.20 2.38
CA THR A 58 -17.25 -6.24 1.54
C THR A 58 -18.09 -7.46 1.90
N VAL A 59 -19.37 -7.26 2.20
CA VAL A 59 -20.31 -8.33 2.57
C VAL A 59 -21.47 -8.34 1.59
N ASN A 60 -21.65 -9.47 0.89
CA ASN A 60 -22.73 -9.67 -0.06
C ASN A 60 -23.79 -10.60 0.53
N VAL A 61 -25.05 -10.18 0.46
CA VAL A 61 -26.21 -10.93 0.95
C VAL A 61 -27.25 -11.01 -0.16
N ARG A 62 -27.79 -12.21 -0.39
CA ARG A 62 -28.87 -12.43 -1.35
C ARG A 62 -29.92 -13.35 -0.75
N MET A 63 -31.20 -13.03 -0.97
CA MET A 63 -32.32 -13.79 -0.41
C MET A 63 -32.18 -14.03 1.12
N ARG A 64 -31.73 -13.00 1.85
CA ARG A 64 -31.47 -13.04 3.31
C ARG A 64 -30.43 -14.10 3.72
N ARG A 65 -29.58 -14.55 2.79
CA ARG A 65 -28.45 -15.44 3.05
C ARG A 65 -27.15 -14.74 2.71
N LEU A 66 -26.16 -14.91 3.58
CA LEU A 66 -24.79 -14.49 3.32
C LEU A 66 -24.26 -15.26 2.10
N GLU A 67 -23.79 -14.54 1.10
CA GLU A 67 -23.14 -15.12 -0.08
C GLU A 67 -21.62 -15.03 0.04
N THR A 68 -21.10 -13.81 0.23
CA THR A 68 -19.66 -13.55 0.21
C THR A 68 -19.26 -12.61 1.33
N VAL A 69 -18.10 -12.88 1.92
CA VAL A 69 -17.35 -11.93 2.75
C VAL A 69 -15.97 -11.82 2.13
N GLU A 70 -15.60 -10.63 1.70
CA GLU A 70 -14.31 -10.33 1.10
C GLU A 70 -13.58 -9.29 1.94
N GLN A 71 -12.29 -9.52 2.17
CA GLN A 71 -11.43 -8.60 2.88
C GLN A 71 -10.29 -8.18 1.97
N THR A 72 -10.12 -6.88 1.77
CA THR A 72 -9.00 -6.30 1.02
C THR A 72 -8.01 -5.66 2.00
N ARG A 73 -6.72 -5.76 1.65
CA ARG A 73 -5.62 -5.10 2.37
C ARG A 73 -4.58 -4.69 1.35
N ASP A 74 -4.49 -3.39 1.11
CA ASP A 74 -3.59 -2.81 0.13
C ASP A 74 -2.59 -1.88 0.83
N LYS A 75 -1.37 -1.84 0.31
CA LYS A 75 -0.35 -0.87 0.70
C LYS A 75 0.48 -0.47 -0.49
N SER A 76 0.94 0.77 -0.50
CA SER A 76 1.79 1.30 -1.56
C SER A 76 2.77 2.34 -1.03
N LEU A 77 3.97 2.35 -1.61
CA LEU A 77 4.97 3.40 -1.50
C LEU A 77 5.23 3.89 -2.93
N GLY A 78 4.93 5.15 -3.20
CA GLY A 78 5.29 5.85 -4.43
C GLY A 78 6.44 6.82 -4.18
N VAL A 79 7.36 6.92 -5.14
CA VAL A 79 8.48 7.87 -5.11
C VAL A 79 8.51 8.63 -6.42
N THR A 80 8.53 9.95 -6.31
CA THR A 80 8.78 10.85 -7.42
C THR A 80 10.13 11.53 -7.20
N VAL A 81 11.04 11.35 -8.15
CA VAL A 81 12.40 11.90 -8.13
C VAL A 81 12.54 12.98 -9.18
N TYR A 82 13.23 14.05 -8.82
CA TYR A 82 13.57 15.14 -9.71
C TYR A 82 15.09 15.25 -9.89
N ILE A 83 15.51 15.54 -11.11
CA ILE A 83 16.88 15.89 -11.49
C ILE A 83 16.82 17.17 -12.32
N GLY A 84 16.97 18.32 -11.66
CA GLY A 84 16.65 19.61 -12.26
C GLY A 84 15.17 19.66 -12.64
N GLN A 85 14.87 19.86 -13.93
CA GLN A 85 13.50 19.87 -14.47
C GLN A 85 13.03 18.50 -14.98
N ARG A 86 13.80 17.44 -14.77
CA ARG A 86 13.42 16.09 -15.20
C ARG A 86 12.78 15.33 -14.05
N LYS A 87 11.70 14.62 -14.34
CA LYS A 87 10.93 13.86 -13.35
C LYS A 87 10.91 12.37 -13.71
N GLY A 88 10.96 11.52 -12.69
CA GLY A 88 10.69 10.09 -12.79
C GLY A 88 9.87 9.62 -11.59
N HIS A 89 9.01 8.63 -11.80
CA HIS A 89 8.15 8.07 -10.77
C HIS A 89 8.18 6.54 -10.81
N ALA A 90 8.14 5.93 -9.64
CA ALA A 90 7.97 4.49 -9.47
C ALA A 90 7.23 4.19 -8.16
N SER A 91 6.60 3.03 -8.07
CA SER A 91 5.89 2.60 -6.86
C SER A 91 6.04 1.11 -6.59
N THR A 92 5.85 0.72 -5.33
CA THR A 92 5.90 -0.67 -4.86
C THR A 92 4.86 -0.92 -3.77
N GLY A 93 4.33 -2.14 -3.71
CA GLY A 93 3.52 -2.63 -2.57
C GLY A 93 4.35 -3.42 -1.54
N ASP A 94 5.65 -3.61 -1.78
CA ASP A 94 6.58 -4.26 -0.87
C ASP A 94 7.42 -3.21 -0.13
N PHE A 95 7.36 -3.24 1.20
CA PHE A 95 8.05 -2.30 2.10
C PHE A 95 9.37 -2.87 2.64
N ALA A 96 9.85 -4.01 2.13
CA ALA A 96 11.20 -4.47 2.39
C ALA A 96 12.22 -3.43 1.87
N GLN A 97 13.28 -3.18 2.65
CA GLN A 97 14.28 -2.17 2.33
C GLN A 97 14.83 -2.29 0.89
N VAL A 98 15.11 -3.52 0.44
CA VAL A 98 15.60 -3.79 -0.93
C VAL A 98 14.59 -3.36 -2.01
N ALA A 99 13.29 -3.58 -1.77
CA ALA A 99 12.25 -3.17 -2.70
C ALA A 99 12.15 -1.64 -2.78
N ILE A 100 12.31 -0.95 -1.65
CA ILE A 100 12.34 0.52 -1.59
C ILE A 100 13.55 1.06 -2.36
N GLU A 101 14.74 0.51 -2.11
CA GLU A 101 15.97 0.89 -2.82
C GLU A 101 15.83 0.71 -4.33
N HIS A 102 15.29 -0.43 -4.77
CA HIS A 102 15.04 -0.70 -6.19
C HIS A 102 14.02 0.28 -6.79
N THR A 103 12.96 0.60 -6.06
CA THR A 103 11.91 1.52 -6.52
C THR A 103 12.46 2.94 -6.68
N VAL A 104 13.20 3.43 -5.69
CA VAL A 104 13.84 4.76 -5.75
C VAL A 104 14.83 4.81 -6.90
N LYS A 105 15.65 3.77 -7.07
CA LYS A 105 16.60 3.69 -8.19
C LYS A 105 15.88 3.70 -9.54
N ALA A 106 14.78 2.96 -9.69
CA ALA A 106 13.98 2.98 -10.91
C ALA A 106 13.43 4.38 -11.20
N ALA A 107 12.88 5.07 -10.21
CA ALA A 107 12.40 6.45 -10.37
C ALA A 107 13.53 7.40 -10.78
N PHE A 108 14.71 7.27 -10.16
CA PHE A 108 15.90 8.06 -10.49
C PHE A 108 16.41 7.78 -11.92
N ASP A 109 16.48 6.52 -12.32
CA ASP A 109 16.91 6.13 -13.67
C ASP A 109 15.91 6.67 -14.71
N ILE A 110 14.60 6.60 -14.46
CA ILE A 110 13.59 7.23 -15.32
C ILE A 110 13.87 8.74 -15.44
N ALA A 111 14.06 9.45 -14.32
CA ALA A 111 14.32 10.90 -14.33
C ALA A 111 15.58 11.29 -15.12
N ARG A 112 16.60 10.42 -15.20
CA ARG A 112 17.81 10.67 -16.00
C ARG A 112 17.57 10.62 -17.50
N TYR A 113 16.60 9.82 -17.94
CA TYR A 113 16.34 9.56 -19.36
C TYR A 113 15.08 10.26 -19.88
N THR A 114 14.27 10.87 -19.00
CA THR A 114 13.13 11.70 -19.42
C THR A 114 13.59 13.09 -19.90
N GLY A 115 12.76 13.69 -20.75
CA GLY A 115 12.91 15.08 -21.18
C GLY A 115 12.66 16.04 -20.02
N GLU A 116 13.12 17.28 -20.18
CA GLU A 116 12.85 18.34 -19.22
C GLU A 116 11.39 18.78 -19.32
N ASP A 117 10.72 18.88 -18.18
CA ASP A 117 9.34 19.34 -18.06
C ASP A 117 9.39 20.80 -17.62
N GLU A 118 9.19 21.72 -18.57
CA GLU A 118 9.02 23.15 -18.28
C GLU A 118 7.58 23.38 -17.79
N SER A 119 7.40 23.66 -16.50
CA SER A 119 6.12 24.08 -15.93
C SER A 119 6.26 25.30 -15.04
#